data_AF-A0A813FMT3-F1
#
_entry.id   AF-A0A813FMT3-F1
#
_cell.length_a   1.000
_cell.length_b   1.000
_cell.length_c   1.000
_cell.angle_alpha   90.00
_cell.angle_beta   90.00
_cell.angle_gamma   90.00
#
_symmetry.space_group_name_H-M   'P 1'
#
loop_
_entity.id
_entity.type
_entity.pdbx_description
1 polymer ?
#
loop_
_entity_poly.entity_id
_entity_poly.type
_entity_poly.pdbx_seq_one_letter_code
_entity_poly.pdbx_strand_id
1 'polypeptide(L)'
;MPVHILTGFLGSGKTTLLNHILEGSHGKRFAVIENEFGEIGIDDGLIARREELGAEQIIEMNNGCICCTVRGDLIVGLKNLLKRIASDGLRLDGVIIETIRP
;
A
#
# COMPACT_ATOMS: atom_id res chain seq x y z
N MET A 1 0.90 -13.36 10.17
CA MET A 1 1.34 -12.21 9.37
C MET A 1 1.23 -10.96 10.23
N PRO A 2 2.33 -10.25 10.54
CA PRO A 2 2.31 -9.01 11.31
C PRO A 2 1.68 -7.86 10.53
N VAL A 3 1.12 -6.89 11.26
CA VAL A 3 0.58 -5.64 10.72
C VAL A 3 1.35 -4.47 11.32
N HIS A 4 1.83 -3.56 10.46
CA HIS A 4 2.57 -2.37 10.81
C HIS A 4 1.75 -1.14 10.42
N ILE A 5 1.54 -0.21 11.35
CA ILE A 5 0.91 1.07 11.04
C ILE A 5 1.99 2.11 10.82
N LEU A 6 2.06 2.67 9.62
CA LEU A 6 2.95 3.77 9.27
C LEU A 6 2.14 5.07 9.33
N THR A 7 2.42 5.90 10.33
CA THR A 7 1.71 7.17 10.52
C THR A 7 2.67 8.34 10.72
N GLY A 8 2.23 9.53 10.30
CA GLY A 8 3.02 10.75 10.37
C GLY A 8 2.35 11.89 9.61
N PHE A 9 2.80 13.11 9.88
CA PHE A 9 2.32 14.31 9.20
C PHE A 9 2.65 14.31 7.71
N LEU A 10 1.97 15.14 6.93
CA LEU A 10 2.34 15.38 5.53
C LEU A 10 3.80 15.83 5.44
N GLY A 11 4.55 15.29 4.47
CA GLY A 11 5.97 15.60 4.29
C GLY A 11 6.94 14.88 5.24
N SER A 12 6.49 14.00 6.14
CA SER A 12 7.39 13.27 7.06
C SER A 12 8.21 12.13 6.41
N GLY A 13 8.21 12.03 5.07
CA GLY A 13 8.98 11.00 4.33
C GLY A 13 8.35 9.59 4.28
N LYS A 14 7.05 9.45 4.60
CA LYS A 14 6.35 8.14 4.58
C LYS A 14 6.40 7.50 3.20
N THR A 15 6.01 8.25 2.17
CA THR A 15 6.02 7.81 0.77
C THR A 15 7.42 7.40 0.31
N THR A 16 8.46 8.12 0.73
CA THR A 16 9.87 7.75 0.46
C THR A 16 10.22 6.39 1.06
N LEU A 17 9.81 6.12 2.30
CA LEU A 17 10.02 4.82 2.94
C LEU A 17 9.24 3.71 2.24
N LEU A 18 7.97 3.95 1.89
CA LEU A 18 7.14 2.98 1.19
C LEU A 18 7.72 2.62 -0.17
N ASN A 19 8.18 3.60 -0.96
CA ASN A 19 8.85 3.35 -2.23
C ASN A 19 10.13 2.54 -2.06
N HIS A 20 10.92 2.83 -1.03
CA HIS A 20 12.10 2.02 -0.72
C HIS A 20 11.76 0.55 -0.42
N ILE A 21 10.61 0.28 0.23
CA ILE A 21 10.13 -1.08 0.49
C ILE A 21 9.59 -1.71 -0.81
N LEU A 22 8.76 -0.99 -1.56
CA LEU A 22 8.10 -1.52 -2.76
C LEU A 22 9.06 -1.77 -3.93
N GLU A 23 10.18 -1.06 -4.00
CA GLU A 23 11.17 -1.18 -5.09
C GLU A 23 12.51 -1.77 -4.63
N GLY A 24 12.78 -1.79 -3.33
CA GLY A 24 14.03 -2.26 -2.77
C GLY A 24 14.21 -3.77 -2.82
N SER A 25 15.47 -4.21 -2.74
CA SER A 25 15.85 -5.62 -2.65
C SER A 25 16.16 -6.00 -1.20
N HIS A 26 15.11 -6.07 -0.37
CA HIS A 26 15.24 -6.41 1.06
C HIS A 26 14.86 -7.87 1.39
N GLY A 27 14.53 -8.68 0.39
CA GLY A 27 14.24 -10.11 0.56
C GLY A 27 12.98 -10.44 1.37
N LYS A 28 12.07 -9.47 1.53
CA LYS A 28 10.76 -9.63 2.18
C LYS A 28 9.67 -9.24 1.21
N ARG A 29 8.47 -9.76 1.40
CA ARG A 29 7.27 -9.45 0.61
C ARG A 29 6.23 -8.81 1.52
N PHE A 30 6.04 -7.51 1.39
CA PHE A 30 5.04 -6.77 2.15
C PHE A 30 3.84 -6.47 1.27
N ALA A 31 2.64 -6.44 1.86
CA ALA A 31 1.53 -5.69 1.28
C ALA A 31 1.47 -4.30 1.90
N VAL A 32 1.49 -3.27 1.09
CA VAL A 32 1.30 -1.87 1.48
C VAL A 32 -0.12 -1.45 1.14
N ILE A 33 -0.83 -0.93 2.13
CA ILE A 33 -2.15 -0.34 1.99
C ILE A 33 -2.01 1.17 2.20
N GLU A 34 -2.24 1.93 1.14
CA GLU A 34 -2.34 3.38 1.18
C GLU A 34 -3.78 3.74 1.54
N ASN A 35 -3.99 4.23 2.76
CA ASN A 35 -5.32 4.59 3.23
C ASN A 35 -5.58 6.08 2.96
N GLU A 36 -6.20 6.38 1.82
CA GLU A 36 -6.58 7.73 1.43
C GLU A 36 -7.91 8.13 2.07
N PHE A 37 -7.90 9.24 2.81
CA PHE A 37 -9.11 9.88 3.32
C PHE A 37 -9.43 11.13 2.50
N GLY A 38 -10.49 11.09 1.67
CA GLY A 38 -10.96 12.24 0.88
C GLY A 38 -10.95 12.00 -0.64
N GLU A 39 -11.61 12.88 -1.42
CA GLU A 39 -11.69 12.78 -2.90
C GLU A 39 -10.43 13.28 -3.63
N ILE A 40 -9.56 14.00 -2.93
CA ILE A 40 -8.34 14.59 -3.51
C ILE A 40 -7.16 13.76 -3.01
N GLY A 41 -6.56 12.97 -3.90
CA GLY A 41 -5.24 12.37 -3.67
C GLY A 41 -4.24 13.51 -3.49
N ILE A 42 -3.68 13.65 -2.28
CA ILE A 42 -2.70 14.72 -2.00
C ILE A 42 -1.27 14.29 -2.44
N ASP A 43 -1.08 13.02 -2.79
CA ASP A 43 0.23 12.42 -3.05
C ASP A 43 0.51 12.17 -4.55
N ASP A 44 0.26 13.18 -5.39
CA ASP A 44 0.50 13.18 -6.85
C ASP A 44 1.99 13.11 -7.25
N GLY A 45 2.91 13.19 -6.28
CA GLY A 45 4.32 13.50 -6.56
C GLY A 45 5.17 12.33 -7.05
N LEU A 46 4.88 11.09 -6.65
CA LEU A 46 5.76 9.93 -6.88
C LEU A 46 5.03 8.62 -7.20
N ILE A 47 3.71 8.59 -6.98
CA ILE A 47 2.82 7.45 -7.26
C ILE A 47 2.15 7.60 -8.66
N ALA A 48 2.64 8.53 -9.49
CA ALA A 48 2.06 8.86 -10.80
C ALA A 48 1.92 7.67 -11.78
N ARG A 49 2.68 6.58 -11.60
CA ARG A 49 2.51 5.35 -12.41
C ARG A 49 1.35 4.45 -11.96
N ARG A 50 0.82 4.64 -10.75
CA ARG A 50 -0.24 3.80 -10.16
C ARG A 50 -1.62 4.40 -10.33
N GLU A 51 -1.74 5.73 -10.43
CA GLU A 51 -3.00 6.42 -10.70
C GLU A 51 -3.59 6.09 -12.08
N GLU A 52 -2.74 5.84 -13.10
CA GLU A 52 -3.17 5.45 -14.44
C GLU A 52 -3.94 4.12 -14.47
N LEU A 53 -3.79 3.27 -13.45
CA LEU A 53 -4.43 1.95 -13.35
C LEU A 53 -5.73 1.99 -12.51
N GLY A 54 -6.07 3.12 -11.90
CA GLY A 54 -7.29 3.29 -11.10
C GLY A 54 -7.12 2.89 -9.62
N ALA A 55 -7.74 3.68 -8.75
CA ALA A 55 -7.53 3.71 -7.29
C ALA A 55 -8.01 2.46 -6.50
N GLU A 56 -8.41 1.38 -7.16
CA GLU A 56 -8.87 0.14 -6.53
C GLU A 56 -8.05 -1.10 -6.94
N GLN A 57 -6.96 -0.92 -7.69
CA GLN A 57 -6.18 -2.03 -8.18
C GLN A 57 -5.09 -2.47 -7.19
N ILE A 58 -5.09 -3.78 -6.89
CA ILE A 58 -3.98 -4.46 -6.20
C ILE A 58 -2.88 -4.67 -7.23
N ILE A 59 -1.72 -4.07 -7.01
CA ILE A 59 -0.55 -4.13 -7.90
C ILE A 59 0.52 -5.00 -7.25
N GLU A 60 1.00 -6.01 -7.98
CA GLU A 60 2.17 -6.78 -7.59
C GLU A 60 3.45 -6.10 -8.12
N MET A 61 4.43 -5.95 -7.24
CA MET A 61 5.73 -5.35 -7.53
C MET A 61 6.71 -6.41 -8.05
N ASN A 62 7.72 -5.97 -8.78
CA ASN A 62 8.78 -6.86 -9.28
C ASN A 62 9.54 -7.61 -8.18
N ASN A 63 9.59 -7.05 -6.96
CA ASN A 63 10.22 -7.67 -5.79
C ASN A 63 9.27 -8.61 -5.01
N GLY A 64 8.05 -8.83 -5.51
CA GLY A 64 7.01 -9.65 -4.88
C GLY A 64 6.27 -8.97 -3.73
N CYS A 65 6.50 -7.67 -3.49
CA CYS A 65 5.61 -6.87 -2.64
C CYS A 65 4.29 -6.60 -3.36
N ILE A 66 3.28 -6.21 -2.60
CA ILE A 66 1.96 -5.83 -3.10
C ILE A 66 1.68 -4.40 -2.64
N CYS A 67 1.07 -3.60 -3.50
CA CYS A 67 0.59 -2.26 -3.17
C CYS A 67 -0.90 -2.18 -3.52
N CYS A 68 -1.69 -1.57 -2.64
CA CYS A 68 -3.06 -1.22 -2.96
C CYS A 68 -3.43 0.12 -2.33
N THR A 69 -4.17 0.91 -3.06
CA THR A 69 -4.81 2.12 -2.55
C THR A 69 -6.23 1.75 -2.10
N VAL A 70 -6.65 2.25 -0.94
CA VAL A 70 -8.00 2.07 -0.42
C VAL A 70 -8.63 3.43 -0.22
N ARG A 71 -9.75 3.64 -0.92
CA ARG A 71 -10.63 4.80 -0.73
C ARG A 71 -11.89 4.34 0.00
N GLY A 72 -12.21 5.00 1.12
CA GLY A 72 -13.39 4.66 1.92
C GLY A 72 -13.10 3.65 3.03
N ASP A 73 -13.76 2.48 3.00
CA ASP A 73 -13.70 1.52 4.12
C ASP A 73 -12.45 0.62 4.06
N LEU A 74 -11.49 0.91 4.95
CA LEU A 74 -10.27 0.13 5.15
C LEU A 74 -10.54 -1.36 5.40
N ILE A 75 -11.61 -1.71 6.10
CA ILE A 75 -11.96 -3.11 6.40
C ILE A 75 -12.34 -3.85 5.12
N VAL A 76 -13.03 -3.18 4.19
CA VAL A 76 -13.39 -3.76 2.89
C VAL A 76 -12.12 -3.95 2.05
N GLY A 77 -11.26 -2.93 1.98
CA GLY A 77 -9.98 -3.02 1.26
C GLY A 77 -9.10 -4.16 1.77
N LEU A 78 -8.93 -4.27 3.09
CA LEU A 78 -8.15 -5.33 3.71
C LEU A 78 -8.74 -6.73 3.43
N LYS A 79 -10.07 -6.89 3.48
CA LYS A 79 -10.73 -8.15 3.13
C LYS A 79 -10.47 -8.55 1.68
N ASN A 80 -10.50 -7.60 0.75
CA ASN A 80 -10.24 -7.86 -0.67
C ASN A 80 -8.78 -8.27 -0.90
N LEU A 81 -7.84 -7.58 -0.26
CA LEU A 81 -6.42 -7.95 -0.28
C LEU A 81 -6.19 -9.37 0.24
N LEU A 82 -6.75 -9.71 1.42
CA LEU A 82 -6.60 -11.04 2.01
C LEU A 82 -7.20 -12.15 1.13
N LYS A 83 -8.36 -11.90 0.51
CA LYS A 83 -8.95 -12.84 -0.45
C LYS A 83 -8.02 -13.07 -1.63
N ARG A 84 -7.45 -12.00 -2.20
CA ARG A 84 -6.52 -12.09 -3.32
C ARG A 84 -5.27 -12.90 -2.97
N ILE A 85 -4.65 -12.61 -1.81
CA ILE A 85 -3.49 -13.35 -1.31
C ILE A 85 -3.80 -14.84 -1.20
N ALA A 86 -4.98 -15.19 -0.66
CA ALA A 86 -5.39 -16.58 -0.51
C ALA A 86 -5.66 -17.27 -1.85
N SER A 87 -6.34 -16.60 -2.78
CA SER A 87 -6.68 -17.15 -4.11
C SER A 87 -5.46 -17.35 -4.99
N ASP A 88 -4.49 -16.44 -4.95
CA ASP A 88 -3.29 -16.49 -5.79
C ASP A 88 -2.14 -17.29 -5.12
N GLY A 89 -2.34 -17.79 -3.89
CA GLY A 89 -1.32 -18.52 -3.15
C GLY A 89 -0.10 -17.67 -2.75
N LEU A 90 -0.27 -16.35 -2.69
CA LEU A 90 0.80 -15.41 -2.34
C LEU A 90 1.18 -15.57 -0.87
N ARG A 91 2.47 -15.42 -0.56
CA ARG A 91 2.98 -15.46 0.81
C ARG A 91 3.62 -14.12 1.15
N LEU A 92 3.08 -13.45 2.15
CA LEU A 92 3.59 -12.16 2.62
C LEU A 92 4.22 -12.29 4.01
N ASP A 93 5.27 -11.52 4.22
CA ASP A 93 5.97 -11.39 5.49
C ASP A 93 5.31 -10.38 6.44
N GLY A 94 4.44 -9.50 5.91
CA GLY A 94 3.70 -8.52 6.70
C GLY A 94 2.80 -7.62 5.85
N VAL A 95 1.93 -6.88 6.55
CA VAL A 95 1.11 -5.80 5.96
C VAL A 95 1.52 -4.48 6.58
N ILE A 96 1.67 -3.44 5.76
CA ILE A 96 1.92 -2.06 6.16
C ILE A 96 0.69 -1.26 5.79
N ILE A 97 0.11 -0.54 6.74
CA ILE A 97 -1.02 0.36 6.50
C ILE A 97 -0.52 1.78 6.73
N GLU A 98 -0.49 2.59 5.69
CA GLU A 98 -0.21 4.00 5.79
C GLU A 98 -1.45 4.75 6.26
N THR A 99 -1.29 5.68 7.20
CA THR A 99 -2.33 6.64 7.56
C THR A 99 -1.73 8.02 7.81
N ILE A 100 -2.27 9.03 7.12
CA ILE A 100 -1.81 10.41 7.24
C ILE A 100 -2.47 11.04 8.47
N ARG A 101 -1.68 11.69 9.31
CA ARG A 101 -2.21 12.62 10.31
C ARG A 101 -2.27 14.02 9.70
N PRO A 102 -3.45 14.66 9.65
CA PRO A 102 -3.57 16.05 9.21
C PRO A 102 -2.82 17.00 10.16
#